data_AF-A0A7X9S1D9-F1
#
_entry.id   AF-A0A7X9S1D9-F1
#
_cell.length_a   1.000
_cell.length_b   1.000
_cell.length_c   1.000
_cell.angle_alpha   90.00
_cell.angle_beta   90.00
_cell.angle_gamma   90.00
#
_symmetry.space_group_name_H-M   'P 1'
#
loop_
_entity.id
_entity.type
_entity.pdbx_description
1 polymer ?
#
loop_
_entity_poly.entity_id
_entity_poly.type
_entity_poly.pdbx_seq_one_letter_code
_entity_poly.pdbx_strand_id
1 'polypeptide(L)'
;MNRKKFLISIGLLGANTLLFSSNLMGSFSDKWSNFKHIYSNHQLKGDFFKFLKNIFNLFPEDKLHDLISESTNNNSNDKEIYLDAQSKLDTISPLFSVINYGLPSLFKQKEEMAKQSLKLLGLGGTYNGYLEIGSSGRYLDYLEEKVKIKGNRYYADGKEPGYSLQEMVDRGQISIGADYIPLADYNTKYSEIIENESLDLVTIYIGFHHCPLDLRETFIW
;
A
#
# COMPACT_ATOMS: atom_id res chain seq x y z
N MET A 1 13.38 19.46 3.27
CA MET A 1 14.42 18.75 2.49
C MET A 1 14.02 18.77 1.02
N ASN A 2 14.91 19.14 0.08
CA ASN A 2 14.54 19.21 -1.35
C ASN A 2 14.33 17.78 -1.90
N ARG A 3 13.10 17.42 -2.29
CA ARG A 3 12.71 16.04 -2.69
C ARG A 3 13.60 15.44 -3.79
N LYS A 4 14.11 16.29 -4.70
CA LYS A 4 15.06 15.86 -5.75
C LYS A 4 16.39 15.35 -5.17
N LYS A 5 16.80 15.82 -4.00
CA LYS A 5 18.05 15.40 -3.34
C LYS A 5 17.89 14.10 -2.54
N PHE A 6 16.70 13.82 -2.01
CA PHE A 6 16.40 12.58 -1.26
C PHE A 6 16.38 11.35 -2.18
N LEU A 7 15.83 11.49 -3.39
CA LEU A 7 15.73 10.43 -4.39
C LEU A 7 17.10 9.97 -4.94
N ILE A 8 18.11 10.84 -4.90
CA ILE A 8 19.47 10.54 -5.39
C ILE A 8 20.28 9.79 -4.33
N SER A 9 19.95 9.91 -3.05
CA SER A 9 20.77 9.38 -1.95
C SER A 9 20.49 7.93 -1.56
N ILE A 10 19.40 7.31 -2.02
CA ILE A 10 19.08 5.93 -1.63
C ILE A 10 19.27 4.95 -2.78
N GLY A 11 20.53 4.73 -3.14
CA GLY A 11 20.96 3.49 -3.76
C GLY A 11 21.53 2.59 -2.67
N LEU A 12 20.86 1.46 -2.39
CA LEU A 12 21.41 0.14 -2.01
C LEU A 12 20.42 -0.66 -1.15
N LEU A 13 20.05 -1.83 -1.69
CA LEU A 13 19.72 -3.12 -1.06
C LEU A 13 18.60 -3.20 0.00
N GLY A 14 17.65 -4.09 -0.27
CA GLY A 14 16.73 -4.66 0.72
C GLY A 14 15.47 -5.20 0.07
N ALA A 15 15.50 -6.45 -0.42
CA ALA A 15 14.32 -7.15 -0.88
C ALA A 15 13.56 -7.71 0.33
N ASN A 16 12.27 -7.41 0.43
CA ASN A 16 11.33 -8.27 1.15
C ASN A 16 10.13 -8.50 0.25
N THR A 17 9.82 -9.78 0.09
CA THR A 17 8.69 -10.33 -0.65
C THR A 17 7.38 -9.66 -0.22
N LEU A 18 6.60 -9.16 -1.20
CA LEU A 18 5.18 -8.91 -1.01
C LEU A 18 4.51 -10.27 -0.71
N LEU A 19 4.44 -10.65 0.56
CA LEU A 19 3.64 -11.77 1.00
C LEU A 19 2.18 -11.33 0.94
N PHE A 20 1.52 -11.65 -0.17
CA PHE A 20 0.07 -11.58 -0.27
C PHE A 20 -0.53 -12.58 0.72
N SER A 21 -1.50 -12.11 1.52
CA SER A 21 -2.20 -12.93 2.51
C SER A 21 -2.86 -14.16 1.86
N SER A 22 -2.50 -15.34 2.36
CA SER A 22 -3.07 -16.64 1.98
C SER A 22 -4.56 -16.79 2.32
N ASN A 23 -5.16 -15.82 3.02
CA ASN A 23 -6.56 -15.88 3.45
C ASN A 23 -7.56 -15.40 2.37
N LEU A 24 -7.10 -14.84 1.25
CA LEU A 24 -7.95 -14.58 0.06
C LEU A 24 -8.19 -15.84 -0.80
N MET A 25 -7.56 -16.97 -0.46
CA MET A 25 -7.54 -18.19 -1.27
C MET A 25 -8.65 -19.21 -0.96
N GLY A 26 -9.57 -18.89 -0.03
CA GLY A 26 -10.58 -19.84 0.47
C GLY A 26 -11.70 -20.24 -0.51
N SER A 27 -11.71 -19.76 -1.76
CA SER A 27 -12.83 -20.02 -2.69
C SER A 27 -12.45 -20.10 -4.18
N PHE A 28 -11.23 -20.54 -4.53
CA PHE A 28 -10.96 -20.92 -5.92
C PHE A 28 -11.36 -22.39 -6.13
N SER A 29 -12.50 -22.61 -6.77
CA SER A 29 -13.00 -23.96 -7.06
C SER A 29 -12.03 -24.71 -7.98
N ASP A 30 -11.64 -25.93 -7.61
CA ASP A 30 -10.70 -26.82 -8.32
C ASP A 30 -11.10 -27.26 -9.75
N LYS A 31 -12.20 -26.75 -10.33
CA LYS A 31 -12.66 -27.18 -11.66
C LYS A 31 -12.32 -26.25 -12.81
N TRP A 32 -11.94 -24.99 -12.56
CA TRP A 32 -11.71 -24.01 -13.61
C TRP A 32 -10.61 -23.03 -13.25
N SER A 33 -9.53 -23.01 -14.03
CA SER A 33 -8.44 -22.04 -13.90
C SER A 33 -8.74 -20.78 -14.70
N ASN A 34 -8.83 -19.63 -14.02
CA ASN A 34 -8.99 -18.33 -14.68
C ASN A 34 -7.77 -18.00 -15.54
N PHE A 35 -6.56 -18.33 -15.09
CA PHE A 35 -5.36 -18.12 -15.89
C PHE A 35 -5.41 -18.91 -17.19
N LYS A 36 -5.75 -20.21 -17.13
CA LYS A 36 -5.94 -21.03 -18.35
C LYS A 36 -7.03 -20.45 -19.24
N HIS A 37 -8.15 -19.99 -18.69
CA HIS A 37 -9.22 -19.38 -19.47
C HIS A 37 -8.77 -18.10 -20.19
N ILE A 38 -8.07 -17.21 -19.48
CA ILE A 38 -7.58 -15.95 -20.02
C ILE A 38 -6.51 -16.22 -21.10
N TYR A 39 -5.53 -17.06 -20.83
CA TYR A 39 -4.38 -17.27 -21.72
C TYR A 39 -4.65 -18.24 -22.88
N SER A 40 -5.74 -19.02 -22.84
CA SER A 40 -6.21 -19.81 -24.00
C SER A 40 -7.06 -19.00 -24.99
N ASN A 41 -7.51 -17.80 -24.61
CA ASN A 41 -8.30 -16.91 -25.45
C ASN A 41 -7.49 -15.66 -25.82
N HIS A 42 -7.22 -15.46 -27.11
CA HIS A 42 -6.41 -14.33 -27.59
C HIS A 42 -6.97 -12.96 -27.18
N GLN A 43 -8.29 -12.79 -27.19
CA GLN A 43 -8.93 -11.53 -26.80
C GLN A 43 -8.74 -11.25 -25.30
N LEU A 44 -9.04 -12.25 -24.46
CA LEU A 44 -8.89 -12.11 -23.00
C LEU A 44 -7.42 -11.91 -22.59
N LYS A 45 -6.49 -12.62 -23.24
CA LYS A 45 -5.05 -12.42 -23.07
C LYS A 45 -4.65 -10.97 -23.38
N GLY A 46 -5.13 -10.42 -24.50
CA GLY A 46 -4.88 -9.04 -24.88
C GLY A 46 -5.49 -8.01 -23.92
N ASP A 47 -6.71 -8.25 -23.43
CA ASP A 47 -7.35 -7.35 -22.45
C ASP A 47 -6.69 -7.42 -21.08
N PHE A 48 -6.23 -8.61 -20.67
CA PHE A 48 -5.43 -8.77 -19.46
C PHE A 48 -4.08 -8.06 -19.57
N PHE A 49 -3.42 -8.09 -20.73
CA PHE A 49 -2.21 -7.31 -20.96
C PHE A 49 -2.45 -5.80 -20.78
N LYS A 50 -3.58 -5.25 -21.27
CA LYS A 50 -3.93 -3.84 -21.03
C LYS A 50 -4.11 -3.54 -19.55
N PHE A 51 -4.69 -4.45 -18.77
CA PHE A 51 -4.77 -4.29 -17.31
C PHE A 51 -3.38 -4.25 -16.68
N LEU A 52 -2.50 -5.18 -17.04
CA LEU A 52 -1.13 -5.22 -16.54
C LEU A 52 -0.37 -3.92 -16.86
N LYS A 53 -0.58 -3.37 -18.05
CA LYS A 53 0.07 -2.14 -18.52
C LYS A 53 -0.46 -0.86 -17.87
N ASN A 54 -1.79 -0.73 -17.74
CA ASN A 54 -2.42 0.55 -17.39
C ASN A 54 -2.86 0.64 -15.94
N ILE A 55 -3.12 -0.50 -15.29
CA ILE A 55 -3.69 -0.55 -13.94
C ILE A 55 -2.67 -1.13 -12.96
N PHE A 56 -2.13 -2.32 -13.25
CA PHE A 56 -1.16 -2.94 -12.34
C PHE A 56 0.17 -2.21 -12.40
N ASN A 57 0.80 -2.14 -13.58
CA ASN A 57 2.01 -1.40 -13.90
C ASN A 57 3.03 -1.36 -12.75
N LEU A 58 3.35 -2.50 -12.13
CA LEU A 58 4.37 -2.61 -11.08
C LEU A 58 5.66 -3.25 -11.58
N PHE A 59 5.57 -3.97 -12.68
CA PHE A 59 6.66 -4.72 -13.31
C PHE A 59 6.66 -4.40 -14.81
N PRO A 60 7.79 -4.61 -15.52
CA PRO A 60 7.82 -4.49 -16.98
C PRO A 60 6.71 -5.35 -17.59
N GLU A 61 5.73 -4.72 -18.24
CA GLU A 61 4.44 -5.34 -18.54
C GLU A 61 4.57 -6.55 -19.46
N ASP A 62 5.45 -6.46 -20.47
CA ASP A 62 5.72 -7.55 -21.41
C ASP A 62 6.33 -8.75 -20.68
N LYS A 63 7.33 -8.51 -19.82
CA LYS A 63 8.00 -9.58 -19.06
C LYS A 63 7.07 -10.25 -18.06
N LEU A 64 6.24 -9.46 -17.37
CA LEU A 64 5.25 -10.00 -16.44
C LEU A 64 4.20 -10.82 -17.19
N HIS A 65 3.73 -10.33 -18.34
CA HIS A 65 2.75 -11.03 -19.14
C HIS A 65 3.29 -12.36 -19.68
N ASP A 66 4.55 -12.39 -20.11
CA ASP A 66 5.25 -13.61 -20.56
C ASP A 66 5.44 -14.60 -19.41
N LEU A 67 5.89 -14.14 -18.25
CA LEU A 67 6.07 -14.98 -17.06
C LEU A 67 4.77 -15.63 -16.60
N ILE A 68 3.66 -14.89 -16.59
CA ILE A 68 2.33 -15.46 -16.27
C ILE A 68 1.90 -16.44 -17.36
N SER A 69 2.17 -16.15 -18.65
CA SER A 69 1.86 -17.07 -19.75
C SER A 69 2.64 -18.39 -19.61
N GLU A 70 3.92 -18.34 -19.27
CA GLU A 70 4.77 -19.49 -19.05
C GLU A 70 4.29 -20.31 -17.84
N SER A 71 4.05 -19.65 -16.71
CA SER A 71 3.55 -20.29 -15.49
C SER A 71 2.19 -20.95 -15.73
N THR A 72 1.34 -20.31 -16.56
CA THR A 72 0.05 -20.86 -17.00
C THR A 72 0.23 -22.10 -17.85
N ASN A 73 1.24 -22.18 -18.71
CA ASN A 73 1.49 -23.37 -19.52
C ASN A 73 1.99 -24.56 -18.68
N ASN A 74 2.81 -24.29 -17.67
CA ASN A 74 3.49 -25.33 -16.89
C ASN A 74 2.66 -25.93 -15.74
N ASN A 75 1.59 -25.27 -15.31
CA ASN A 75 0.80 -25.67 -14.14
C ASN A 75 -0.67 -25.90 -14.49
N SER A 76 -1.43 -26.54 -13.59
CA SER A 76 -2.79 -27.01 -13.90
C SER A 76 -3.91 -26.17 -13.29
N ASN A 77 -3.68 -25.55 -12.13
CA ASN A 77 -4.68 -24.75 -11.42
C ASN A 77 -4.16 -23.34 -11.07
N ASP A 78 -5.08 -22.43 -10.74
CA ASP A 78 -4.74 -21.02 -10.46
C ASP A 78 -3.77 -20.86 -9.30
N LYS A 79 -3.86 -21.71 -8.27
CA LYS A 79 -2.97 -21.68 -7.12
C LYS A 79 -1.53 -21.98 -7.52
N GLU A 80 -1.31 -23.06 -8.26
CA GLU A 80 0.01 -23.44 -8.76
C GLU A 80 0.58 -22.38 -9.70
N ILE A 81 -0.24 -21.89 -10.65
CA ILE A 81 0.17 -20.83 -11.60
C ILE A 81 0.59 -19.57 -10.85
N TYR A 82 -0.18 -19.15 -9.85
CA TYR A 82 0.12 -17.99 -9.03
C TYR A 82 1.43 -18.16 -8.25
N LEU A 83 1.61 -19.30 -7.58
CA LEU A 83 2.81 -19.57 -6.77
C LEU A 83 4.07 -19.68 -7.65
N ASP A 84 3.98 -20.33 -8.81
CA ASP A 84 5.09 -20.42 -9.77
C ASP A 84 5.48 -19.04 -10.30
N ALA A 85 4.51 -18.25 -10.76
CA ALA A 85 4.74 -16.88 -11.22
C ALA A 85 5.37 -16.02 -10.11
N GLN A 86 4.82 -16.08 -8.90
CA GLN A 86 5.32 -15.34 -7.74
C GLN A 86 6.78 -15.67 -7.43
N SER A 87 7.14 -16.96 -7.45
CA SER A 87 8.51 -17.42 -7.16
C SER A 87 9.56 -16.92 -8.16
N LYS A 88 9.12 -16.52 -9.37
CA LYS A 88 9.98 -16.08 -10.47
C LYS A 88 9.96 -14.56 -10.67
N LEU A 89 9.23 -13.78 -9.87
CA LEU A 89 9.12 -12.33 -10.06
C LEU A 89 10.48 -11.62 -10.06
N ASP A 90 11.45 -12.11 -9.28
CA ASP A 90 12.80 -11.54 -9.22
C ASP A 90 13.56 -11.66 -10.55
N THR A 91 13.17 -12.61 -11.42
CA THR A 91 13.79 -12.82 -12.75
C THR A 91 13.40 -11.76 -13.77
N ILE A 92 12.19 -11.20 -13.65
CA ILE A 92 11.67 -10.19 -14.58
C ILE A 92 11.91 -8.76 -14.09
N SER A 93 12.35 -8.63 -12.84
CA SER A 93 12.43 -7.37 -12.14
C SER A 93 13.68 -7.30 -11.27
N PRO A 94 14.76 -6.63 -11.72
CA PRO A 94 15.81 -6.20 -10.82
C PRO A 94 15.22 -5.21 -9.80
N LEU A 95 15.82 -5.11 -8.61
CA LEU A 95 15.47 -4.28 -7.44
C LEU A 95 14.98 -2.82 -7.70
N PHE A 96 15.08 -2.30 -8.92
CA PHE A 96 14.77 -0.93 -9.31
C PHE A 96 13.43 -0.74 -10.08
N SER A 97 12.65 -1.80 -10.36
CA SER A 97 11.31 -1.66 -11.00
C SER A 97 10.30 -0.90 -10.14
N VAL A 98 10.39 -1.07 -8.81
CA VAL A 98 9.62 -0.31 -7.80
C VAL A 98 9.82 1.20 -7.98
N ILE A 99 11.02 1.62 -8.39
CA ILE A 99 11.37 3.02 -8.61
C ILE A 99 10.72 3.57 -9.89
N ASN A 100 10.69 2.78 -10.96
CA ASN A 100 10.16 3.25 -12.25
C ASN A 100 8.64 3.32 -12.30
N TYR A 101 7.93 2.45 -11.56
CA TYR A 101 6.48 2.33 -11.70
C TYR A 101 5.67 2.42 -10.39
N GLY A 102 6.21 1.90 -9.28
CA GLY A 102 5.56 2.00 -7.96
C GLY A 102 5.62 3.40 -7.37
N LEU A 103 6.72 4.13 -7.58
CA LEU A 103 6.88 5.49 -7.06
C LEU A 103 5.92 6.52 -7.69
N PRO A 104 5.78 6.62 -9.03
CA PRO A 104 4.89 7.63 -9.61
C PRO A 104 3.43 7.43 -9.20
N SER A 105 2.96 6.18 -9.14
CA SER A 105 1.60 5.84 -8.73
C SER A 105 1.36 6.15 -7.25
N LEU A 106 2.31 5.80 -6.36
CA LEU A 106 2.27 6.18 -4.95
C LEU A 106 2.22 7.70 -4.78
N PHE A 107 3.08 8.45 -5.46
CA PHE A 107 3.08 9.91 -5.37
C PHE A 107 1.78 10.52 -5.89
N LYS A 108 1.23 9.97 -6.98
CA LYS A 108 -0.06 10.43 -7.48
C LYS A 108 -1.19 10.14 -6.49
N GLN A 109 -1.17 8.98 -5.87
CA GLN A 109 -2.11 8.61 -4.82
C GLN A 109 -2.01 9.59 -3.64
N LYS A 110 -0.82 9.81 -3.09
CA LYS A 110 -0.62 10.75 -1.98
C LYS A 110 -1.10 12.17 -2.30
N GLU A 111 -0.79 12.67 -3.51
CA GLU A 111 -1.23 13.98 -3.98
C GLU A 111 -2.76 14.08 -4.03
N GLU A 112 -3.43 13.07 -4.59
CA GLU A 112 -4.88 13.07 -4.71
C GLU A 112 -5.56 12.90 -3.34
N MET A 113 -5.02 12.07 -2.44
CA MET A 113 -5.52 11.96 -1.07
C MET A 113 -5.42 13.29 -0.33
N ALA A 114 -4.25 13.94 -0.35
CA ALA A 114 -4.08 15.25 0.29
C ALA A 114 -5.05 16.29 -0.29
N LYS A 115 -5.20 16.34 -1.62
CA LYS A 115 -6.15 17.24 -2.29
C LYS A 115 -7.60 16.98 -1.87
N GLN A 116 -8.01 15.72 -1.73
CA GLN A 116 -9.36 15.37 -1.28
C GLN A 116 -9.56 15.71 0.19
N SER A 117 -8.59 15.43 1.06
CA SER A 117 -8.63 15.83 2.47
C SER A 117 -8.79 17.34 2.63
N LEU A 118 -8.08 18.14 1.84
CA LEU A 118 -8.19 19.60 1.88
C LEU A 118 -9.57 20.14 1.49
N LYS A 119 -10.34 19.41 0.66
CA LYS A 119 -11.72 19.81 0.35
C LYS A 119 -12.62 19.70 1.58
N LEU A 120 -12.33 18.77 2.49
CA LEU A 120 -13.07 18.56 3.73
C LEU A 120 -12.56 19.49 4.85
N LEU A 121 -11.24 19.62 4.95
CA LEU A 121 -10.54 20.35 6.01
C LEU A 121 -10.45 21.87 5.79
N GLY A 122 -10.64 22.35 4.56
CA GLY A 122 -10.34 23.72 4.17
C GLY A 122 -8.84 23.99 4.02
N LEU A 123 -8.50 25.02 3.23
CA LEU A 123 -7.09 25.38 2.97
C LEU A 123 -6.48 26.12 4.17
N GLY A 124 -5.25 25.76 4.53
CA GLY A 124 -4.47 26.48 5.54
C GLY A 124 -4.88 26.24 7.00
N GLY A 125 -5.69 25.21 7.26
CA GLY A 125 -6.06 24.81 8.62
C GLY A 125 -4.83 24.51 9.50
N THR A 126 -4.98 24.72 10.81
CA THR A 126 -4.01 24.31 11.82
C THR A 126 -4.68 23.32 12.75
N TYR A 127 -4.03 22.19 12.98
CA TYR A 127 -4.50 21.07 13.80
C TYR A 127 -3.44 20.76 14.86
N ASN A 128 -3.85 20.67 16.12
CA ASN A 128 -3.03 20.29 17.26
C ASN A 128 -3.38 18.85 17.66
N GLY A 129 -2.45 17.93 17.39
CA GLY A 129 -2.70 16.50 17.53
C GLY A 129 -3.12 15.85 16.21
N TYR A 130 -2.49 14.73 15.87
CA TYR A 130 -2.80 13.96 14.66
C TYR A 130 -2.72 12.45 14.90
N LEU A 131 -3.67 11.70 14.34
CA LEU A 131 -3.65 10.25 14.28
C LEU A 131 -3.91 9.78 12.84
N GLU A 132 -3.00 8.97 12.30
CA GLU A 132 -3.19 8.22 11.05
C GLU A 132 -3.50 6.75 11.37
N ILE A 133 -4.64 6.26 10.94
CA ILE A 133 -5.06 4.86 11.14
C ILE A 133 -4.98 4.12 9.80
N GLY A 134 -4.40 2.91 9.85
CA GLY A 134 -4.28 2.02 8.70
C GLY A 134 -3.03 2.25 7.85
N SER A 135 -2.17 3.21 8.23
CA SER A 135 -0.85 3.38 7.63
C SER A 135 0.14 4.04 8.58
N SER A 136 1.42 3.77 8.35
CA SER A 136 2.53 4.28 9.16
C SER A 136 3.23 5.50 8.54
N GLY A 137 2.45 6.56 8.27
CA GLY A 137 2.94 7.84 7.78
C GLY A 137 2.96 7.98 6.26
N ARG A 138 2.18 7.17 5.55
CA ARG A 138 2.10 7.23 4.09
C ARG A 138 1.52 8.56 3.62
N TYR A 139 0.66 9.22 4.40
CA TYR A 139 -0.07 10.40 3.92
C TYR A 139 0.27 11.69 4.67
N LEU A 140 0.84 11.58 5.88
CA LEU A 140 1.19 12.72 6.72
C LEU A 140 2.00 13.80 5.98
N ASP A 141 3.08 13.43 5.28
CA ASP A 141 4.01 14.37 4.66
C ASP A 141 3.33 15.24 3.59
N TYR A 142 2.51 14.64 2.73
CA TYR A 142 1.76 15.37 1.69
C TYR A 142 0.65 16.25 2.29
N LEU A 143 0.09 15.86 3.43
CA LEU A 143 -0.90 16.64 4.14
C LEU A 143 -0.27 17.87 4.82
N GLU A 144 0.87 17.69 5.52
CA GLU A 144 1.61 18.76 6.22
C GLU A 144 2.16 19.85 5.29
N GLU A 145 2.26 19.59 3.98
CA GLU A 145 2.60 20.62 2.99
C GLU A 145 1.47 21.61 2.73
N LYS A 146 0.26 21.30 3.18
CA LYS A 146 -0.97 22.01 2.83
C LYS A 146 -1.73 22.50 4.05
N VAL A 147 -1.54 21.84 5.20
CA VAL A 147 -2.07 22.23 6.51
C VAL A 147 -0.95 22.24 7.54
N LYS A 148 -1.16 22.91 8.68
CA LYS A 148 -0.19 22.90 9.78
C LYS A 148 -0.62 21.88 10.83
N ILE A 149 0.16 20.82 11.00
CA ILE A 149 -0.02 19.88 12.10
C ILE A 149 1.00 20.21 13.19
N LYS A 150 0.51 20.39 14.42
CA LYS A 150 1.28 20.68 15.63
C LYS A 150 0.98 19.62 16.70
N GLY A 151 1.72 19.66 17.80
CA GLY A 151 1.50 18.75 18.91
C GLY A 151 1.92 17.31 18.61
N ASN A 152 1.35 16.38 19.36
CA ASN A 152 1.67 14.96 19.26
C ASN A 152 1.13 14.36 17.96
N ARG A 153 1.85 13.39 17.43
CA ARG A 153 1.46 12.68 16.21
C ARG A 153 1.54 11.20 16.47
N TYR A 154 0.58 10.45 15.96
CA TYR A 154 0.49 9.00 16.14
C TYR A 154 0.22 8.29 14.81
N TYR A 155 0.80 7.11 14.66
CA TYR A 155 0.48 6.15 13.60
C TYR A 155 -0.12 4.90 14.23
N ALA A 156 -1.31 4.52 13.82
CA ALA A 156 -1.95 3.27 14.21
C ALA A 156 -2.04 2.30 13.04
N ASP A 157 -1.24 1.24 13.10
CA ASP A 157 -1.13 0.27 12.00
C ASP A 157 -0.92 -1.16 12.55
N GLY A 158 -1.05 -2.16 11.69
CA GLY A 158 -0.82 -3.57 12.05
C GLY A 158 0.66 -3.91 12.22
N LYS A 159 1.56 -3.05 11.74
CA LYS A 159 3.01 -3.23 11.79
C LYS A 159 3.70 -1.94 12.20
N GLU A 160 4.64 -2.04 13.14
CA GLU A 160 5.48 -0.91 13.54
C GLU A 160 6.32 -0.40 12.35
N PRO A 161 6.38 0.93 12.11
CA PRO A 161 7.17 1.49 11.02
C PRO A 161 8.65 1.18 11.20
N GLY A 162 9.23 0.56 10.17
CA GLY A 162 10.67 0.37 10.09
C GLY A 162 11.40 1.43 9.27
N TYR A 163 12.70 1.17 9.11
CA TYR A 163 13.65 1.93 8.32
C TYR A 163 14.06 1.19 7.04
N SER A 164 13.28 0.20 6.60
CA SER A 164 13.55 -0.38 5.28
C SER A 164 13.33 0.69 4.19
N LEU A 165 14.04 0.54 3.07
CA LEU A 165 13.91 1.47 1.95
C LEU A 165 12.45 1.58 1.47
N GLN A 166 11.75 0.46 1.39
CA GLN A 166 10.34 0.44 1.00
C GLN A 166 9.49 1.27 1.96
N GLU A 167 9.69 1.13 3.27
CA GLU A 167 8.96 1.91 4.28
C GLU A 167 9.31 3.40 4.24
N MET A 168 10.59 3.75 4.02
CA MET A 168 11.01 5.15 3.84
C MET A 168 10.39 5.79 2.60
N VAL A 169 10.33 5.03 1.51
CA VAL A 169 9.69 5.43 0.25
C VAL A 169 8.20 5.60 0.44
N ASP A 170 7.54 4.62 1.07
CA ASP A 170 6.11 4.62 1.32
C ASP A 170 5.71 5.82 2.19
N ARG A 171 6.49 6.07 3.25
CA ARG A 171 6.34 7.21 4.14
C ARG A 171 6.79 8.54 3.52
N GLY A 172 7.62 8.52 2.48
CA GLY A 172 8.15 9.72 1.82
C GLY A 172 9.26 10.45 2.60
N GLN A 173 9.76 9.86 3.70
CA GLN A 173 10.79 10.43 4.58
C GLN A 173 11.60 9.34 5.29
N ILE A 174 12.86 9.66 5.62
CA ILE A 174 13.76 8.77 6.36
C ILE A 174 13.25 8.57 7.79
N SER A 175 13.00 9.68 8.48
CA SER A 175 12.52 9.67 9.87
C SER A 175 11.11 9.12 9.97
N ILE A 176 10.84 8.45 11.08
CA ILE A 176 9.47 8.17 11.53
C ILE A 176 8.96 9.45 12.18
N GLY A 177 7.85 9.99 11.67
CA GLY A 177 7.35 11.32 12.04
C GLY A 177 6.33 11.34 13.19
N ALA A 178 6.01 10.20 13.78
CA ALA A 178 4.95 10.04 14.77
C ALA A 178 5.21 8.79 15.63
N ASP A 179 4.61 8.76 16.82
CA ASP A 179 4.70 7.61 17.72
C ASP A 179 3.82 6.47 17.22
N TYR A 180 4.30 5.23 17.35
CA TYR A 180 3.57 4.05 16.89
C TYR A 180 2.57 3.56 17.94
N ILE A 181 1.39 3.20 17.46
CA ILE A 181 0.32 2.55 18.22
C ILE A 181 -0.07 1.27 17.47
N PRO A 182 -0.06 0.09 18.11
CA PRO A 182 -0.56 -1.11 17.45
C PRO A 182 -2.07 -0.99 17.24
N LEU A 183 -2.57 -1.31 16.03
CA LEU A 183 -4.01 -1.27 15.71
C LEU A 183 -4.81 -2.43 16.33
N ALA A 184 -4.13 -3.48 16.80
CA ALA A 184 -4.71 -4.59 17.58
C ALA A 184 -6.06 -5.12 17.03
N ASP A 185 -6.13 -5.33 15.71
CA ASP A 185 -7.35 -5.74 14.99
C ASP A 185 -8.58 -4.87 15.28
N TYR A 186 -8.39 -3.55 15.25
CA TYR A 186 -9.41 -2.54 15.54
C TYR A 186 -9.91 -2.52 17.00
N ASN A 187 -9.24 -3.23 17.90
CA ASN A 187 -9.57 -3.27 19.33
C ASN A 187 -8.62 -2.42 20.20
N THR A 188 -7.87 -1.50 19.58
CA THR A 188 -6.98 -0.58 20.29
C THR A 188 -7.75 0.36 21.19
N LYS A 189 -7.41 0.38 22.47
CA LYS A 189 -7.95 1.31 23.45
C LYS A 189 -7.20 2.64 23.41
N TYR A 190 -7.50 3.47 22.42
CA TYR A 190 -6.82 4.76 22.23
C TYR A 190 -6.86 5.67 23.45
N SER A 191 -7.93 5.65 24.24
CA SER A 191 -8.07 6.44 25.47
C SER A 191 -7.07 6.09 26.58
N GLU A 192 -6.42 4.91 26.52
CA GLU A 192 -5.37 4.51 27.46
C GLU A 192 -3.98 4.97 27.00
N ILE A 193 -3.84 5.43 25.75
CA ILE A 193 -2.56 5.72 25.09
C ILE A 193 -2.44 7.21 24.73
N ILE A 194 -3.54 7.80 24.24
CA ILE A 194 -3.64 9.17 23.79
C ILE A 194 -4.45 9.95 24.82
N GLU A 195 -3.96 11.12 25.21
CA GLU A 195 -4.67 12.01 26.13
C GLU A 195 -6.04 12.41 25.56
N ASN A 196 -7.07 12.45 26.40
CA ASN A 196 -8.40 12.86 25.98
C ASN A 196 -8.37 14.31 25.45
N GLU A 197 -9.18 14.58 24.41
CA GLU A 197 -9.30 15.91 23.80
C GLU A 197 -7.97 16.48 23.23
N SER A 198 -7.00 15.60 22.93
CA SER A 198 -5.67 16.02 22.43
C SER A 198 -5.48 15.89 20.91
N LEU A 199 -6.47 15.36 20.18
CA LEU A 199 -6.41 15.16 18.73
C LEU A 199 -7.41 16.06 17.99
N ASP A 200 -6.90 17.00 17.20
CA ASP A 200 -7.71 17.82 16.30
C ASP A 200 -7.99 17.13 14.95
N LEU A 201 -7.18 16.14 14.55
CA LEU A 201 -7.33 15.46 13.26
C LEU A 201 -7.03 13.96 13.35
N VAL A 202 -8.04 13.16 13.00
CA VAL A 202 -7.91 11.70 12.82
C VAL A 202 -8.19 11.37 11.36
N THR A 203 -7.35 10.52 10.76
CA THR A 203 -7.48 10.12 9.35
C THR A 203 -7.46 8.61 9.21
N ILE A 204 -8.30 8.10 8.30
CA ILE A 204 -8.37 6.68 7.95
C ILE A 204 -8.46 6.58 6.42
N TYR A 205 -7.32 6.61 5.75
CA TYR A 205 -7.28 6.62 4.27
C TYR A 205 -7.39 5.23 3.67
N ILE A 206 -6.88 4.23 4.38
CA ILE A 206 -6.86 2.84 3.98
C ILE A 206 -7.09 1.96 5.21
N GLY A 207 -7.31 0.67 5.00
CA GLY A 207 -7.40 -0.29 6.09
C GLY A 207 -8.83 -0.53 6.58
N PHE A 208 -9.69 0.47 6.72
CA PHE A 208 -11.02 0.30 7.37
C PHE A 208 -11.90 -0.81 6.78
N HIS A 209 -11.71 -1.15 5.49
CA HIS A 209 -12.40 -2.30 4.86
C HIS A 209 -12.02 -3.67 5.45
N HIS A 210 -10.95 -3.74 6.26
CA HIS A 210 -10.55 -4.89 7.05
C HIS A 210 -11.17 -4.91 8.45
N CYS A 211 -11.87 -3.85 8.88
CA CYS A 211 -12.48 -3.80 10.21
C CYS A 211 -13.55 -4.90 10.38
N PRO A 212 -13.44 -5.77 11.41
CA PRO A 212 -14.44 -6.77 11.73
C PRO A 212 -15.83 -6.15 11.89
N LEU A 213 -16.85 -6.82 11.36
CA LEU A 213 -18.22 -6.28 11.31
C LEU A 213 -18.76 -5.89 12.68
N ASP A 214 -18.44 -6.68 13.69
CA ASP A 214 -18.80 -6.51 15.10
C ASP A 214 -18.08 -5.36 15.80
N LEU A 215 -16.97 -4.87 15.24
CA LEU A 215 -16.19 -3.76 15.80
C LEU A 215 -16.42 -2.41 15.10
N ARG A 216 -17.05 -2.39 13.92
CA ARG A 216 -17.17 -1.17 13.10
C ARG A 216 -17.91 -0.03 13.77
N GLU A 217 -19.04 -0.32 14.42
CA GLU A 217 -19.82 0.73 15.08
C GLU A 217 -19.03 1.32 16.23
N THR A 218 -18.51 0.48 17.13
CA THR A 218 -17.67 0.89 18.27
C THR A 218 -16.37 1.58 17.85
N PHE A 219 -15.85 1.29 16.66
CA PHE A 219 -14.63 1.93 16.16
C PHE A 219 -14.90 3.34 15.61
N ILE A 220 -16.09 3.59 15.06
CA ILE A 220 -16.48 4.90 14.51
C ILE A 220 -16.99 5.84 15.61
N TRP A 221 -17.64 5.30 16.65
CA TRP A 221 -18.37 6.05 17.68
C TRP A 221 -17.74 5.91 19.07
#